data_AF-A0A9D1KM77-F1
#
_entry.id   AF-A0A9D1KM77-F1
#
_cell.length_a   1.000
_cell.length_b   1.000
_cell.length_c   1.000
_cell.angle_alpha   90.00
_cell.angle_beta   90.00
_cell.angle_gamma   90.00
#
_symmetry.space_group_name_H-M   'P 1'
#
loop_
_entity.id
_entity.type
_entity.pdbx_description
1 polymer ?
#
loop_
_entity_poly.entity_id
_entity_poly.type
_entity_poly.pdbx_seq_one_letter_code
_entity_poly.pdbx_strand_id
1 'polypeptide(L)'
;MSKRYALCGLSNRGVASFALPLLGVDRDGSPTGQGHTDVAMLVAAVEPDVARFDAFNAWLAEHELPTLRRYDTVADLVAGEQVAGEQVDALIVASPDHTHLGHIRDGLAHDLEVLTEKPMVTTTAEAAEVLRLERASRGRVLVTHNFRYPPRHVQVKELIRSGRIGRVVQVLLEYHVDTSHGSSYFVRWNRTKAASGGLTLHKSTHHLDLIGWLIDDEPVRVAASGGRFFYGPDSPHRPSDAEGQPLSGQELLDADPYWQEMLRRGAITEPEAGQPRRGVLDLPYVEQYPADSLLSVYDDEVDSLDTVTSVIT
;
A
#
# COMPACT_ATOMS: atom_id res chain seq x y z
N MET A 1 -10.22 -3.03 -27.61
CA MET A 1 -9.70 -1.70 -27.24
C MET A 1 -8.96 -1.86 -25.92
N SER A 2 -7.84 -1.17 -25.74
CA SER A 2 -7.11 -1.17 -24.47
C SER A 2 -7.93 -0.45 -23.41
N LYS A 3 -7.98 -1.01 -22.20
CA LYS A 3 -8.73 -0.46 -21.08
C LYS A 3 -8.00 0.76 -20.52
N ARG A 4 -8.71 1.86 -20.30
CA ARG A 4 -8.17 3.13 -19.81
C ARG A 4 -8.26 3.19 -18.29
N TYR A 5 -7.13 3.41 -17.63
CA TYR A 5 -7.01 3.43 -16.18
C TYR A 5 -6.66 4.83 -15.68
N ALA A 6 -7.26 5.22 -14.57
CA ALA A 6 -6.76 6.30 -13.73
C ALA A 6 -6.15 5.72 -12.43
N LEU A 7 -5.02 6.28 -12.00
CA LEU A 7 -4.34 5.85 -10.77
C LEU A 7 -4.60 6.85 -9.64
N CYS A 8 -5.22 6.40 -8.55
CA CYS A 8 -5.37 7.17 -7.32
C CYS A 8 -4.15 6.94 -6.42
N GLY A 9 -3.32 7.97 -6.28
CA GLY A 9 -2.11 7.97 -5.47
C GLY A 9 -0.84 7.56 -6.24
N LEU A 10 0.08 8.51 -6.42
CA LEU A 10 1.42 8.30 -6.98
C LEU A 10 2.45 7.97 -5.90
N SER A 11 2.06 7.10 -4.95
CA SER A 11 2.96 6.59 -3.93
C SER A 11 4.02 5.65 -4.52
N ASN A 12 5.00 5.22 -3.72
CA ASN A 12 5.98 4.21 -4.14
C ASN A 12 5.29 2.93 -4.64
N ARG A 13 4.15 2.57 -4.05
CA ARG A 13 3.33 1.45 -4.48
C ARG A 13 2.61 1.76 -5.79
N GLY A 14 1.92 2.90 -5.87
CA GLY A 14 1.21 3.34 -7.07
C GLY A 14 2.11 3.38 -8.30
N VAL A 15 3.27 4.02 -8.19
CA VAL A 15 4.21 4.17 -9.30
C VAL A 15 4.89 2.85 -9.64
N ALA A 16 5.53 2.19 -8.66
CA ALA A 16 6.38 1.03 -8.96
C ALA A 16 5.58 -0.24 -9.31
N SER A 17 4.38 -0.42 -8.75
CA SER A 17 3.59 -1.64 -8.96
C SER A 17 2.49 -1.49 -10.01
N PHE A 18 2.09 -0.26 -10.38
CA PHE A 18 1.02 -0.04 -11.35
C PHE A 18 1.42 0.88 -12.48
N ALA A 19 1.89 2.11 -12.21
CA ALA A 19 2.16 3.07 -13.27
C ALA A 19 3.25 2.56 -14.24
N LEU A 20 4.41 2.16 -13.72
CA LEU A 20 5.53 1.70 -14.54
C LEU A 20 5.18 0.45 -15.38
N PRO A 21 4.56 -0.62 -14.84
CA PRO A 21 4.09 -1.74 -15.65
C PRO A 21 3.06 -1.37 -16.72
N LEU A 22 2.14 -0.44 -16.43
CA LEU A 22 1.15 0.05 -17.40
C LEU A 22 1.77 0.90 -18.52
N LEU A 23 2.87 1.59 -18.21
CA LEU A 23 3.69 2.33 -19.19
C LEU A 23 4.68 1.42 -19.91
N GLY A 24 4.88 0.18 -19.42
CA GLY A 24 5.77 -0.81 -20.01
C GLY A 24 7.26 -0.53 -19.81
N VAL A 25 7.61 0.21 -18.76
CA VAL A 25 8.98 0.65 -18.49
C VAL A 25 9.47 0.29 -17.08
N ASP A 26 10.78 0.16 -16.93
CA ASP A 26 11.48 0.10 -15.66
C ASP A 26 11.74 1.52 -15.11
N ARG A 27 12.37 1.61 -13.94
CA ARG A 27 12.61 2.89 -13.23
C ARG A 27 13.58 3.82 -13.95
N ASP A 28 14.41 3.30 -14.84
CA ASP A 28 15.30 4.07 -15.70
C ASP A 28 14.64 4.44 -17.05
N GLY A 29 13.34 4.16 -17.20
CA GLY A 29 12.57 4.38 -18.42
C GLY A 29 12.82 3.35 -19.52
N SER A 30 13.70 2.38 -19.31
CA SER A 30 13.93 1.31 -20.29
C SER A 30 12.73 0.35 -20.36
N PRO A 31 12.45 -0.29 -21.51
CA PRO A 31 11.33 -1.24 -21.60
C PRO A 31 11.52 -2.46 -20.68
N THR A 32 10.53 -2.76 -19.83
CA THR A 32 10.60 -3.83 -18.83
C THR A 32 10.39 -5.25 -19.39
N GLY A 33 9.93 -5.37 -20.65
CA GLY A 33 9.62 -6.66 -21.29
C GLY A 33 8.42 -7.43 -20.69
N GLN A 34 7.87 -6.95 -19.57
CA GLN A 34 6.71 -7.50 -18.85
C GLN A 34 5.59 -6.46 -18.68
N GLY A 35 5.53 -5.46 -19.56
CA GLY A 35 4.52 -4.39 -19.53
C GLY A 35 3.13 -4.85 -19.96
N HIS A 36 2.15 -3.95 -19.80
CA HIS A 36 0.73 -4.20 -20.13
C HIS A 36 0.15 -3.21 -21.16
N THR A 37 1.01 -2.54 -21.93
CA THR A 37 0.61 -1.50 -22.90
C THR A 37 -0.25 -2.01 -24.05
N ASP A 38 -0.25 -3.32 -24.30
CA ASP A 38 -1.08 -4.00 -25.30
C ASP A 38 -2.56 -4.11 -24.87
N VAL A 39 -2.84 -4.13 -23.57
CA VAL A 39 -4.20 -4.33 -23.02
C VAL A 39 -4.68 -3.18 -22.13
N ALA A 40 -3.79 -2.31 -21.68
CA ALA A 40 -4.09 -1.26 -20.72
C ALA A 40 -3.38 0.07 -21.06
N MET A 41 -4.00 1.18 -20.67
CA MET A 41 -3.46 2.52 -20.87
C MET A 41 -3.67 3.35 -19.60
N LEU A 42 -2.60 3.92 -19.05
CA LEU A 42 -2.70 4.89 -17.96
C LEU A 42 -2.95 6.29 -18.55
N VAL A 43 -4.05 6.94 -18.17
CA VAL A 43 -4.48 8.21 -18.81
C VAL A 43 -4.60 9.39 -17.83
N ALA A 44 -4.74 9.10 -16.54
CA ALA A 44 -4.91 10.13 -15.52
C ALA A 44 -4.37 9.65 -14.16
N ALA A 45 -4.12 10.61 -13.27
CA ALA A 45 -3.89 10.34 -11.87
C ALA A 45 -4.79 11.22 -10.98
N VAL A 46 -5.35 10.61 -9.94
CA VAL A 46 -5.97 11.34 -8.83
C VAL A 46 -4.91 11.49 -7.75
N GLU A 47 -4.37 12.70 -7.63
CA GLU A 47 -3.20 12.99 -6.81
C GLU A 47 -3.30 14.41 -6.25
N PRO A 48 -3.64 14.59 -4.95
CA PRO A 48 -3.73 15.90 -4.34
C PRO A 48 -2.37 16.58 -4.14
N ASP A 49 -1.27 15.82 -4.04
CA ASP A 49 0.07 16.41 -3.93
C ASP A 49 0.55 16.89 -5.31
N VAL A 50 0.34 18.17 -5.59
CA VAL A 50 0.68 18.81 -6.87
C VAL A 50 2.17 18.65 -7.20
N ALA A 51 3.05 18.84 -6.20
CA ALA A 51 4.49 18.73 -6.41
C ALA A 51 4.91 17.31 -6.78
N ARG A 52 4.29 16.29 -6.16
CA ARG A 52 4.50 14.89 -6.52
C ARG A 52 4.04 14.59 -7.94
N PHE A 53 2.86 15.08 -8.31
CA PHE A 53 2.31 14.88 -9.65
C PHE A 53 3.18 15.54 -10.72
N ASP A 54 3.54 16.81 -10.53
CA ASP A 54 4.32 17.57 -11.50
C ASP A 54 5.70 16.94 -11.71
N ALA A 55 6.36 16.48 -10.64
CA ALA A 55 7.63 15.75 -10.72
C ALA A 55 7.48 14.43 -11.50
N PHE A 56 6.39 13.68 -11.30
CA PHE A 56 6.15 12.44 -12.04
C PHE A 56 5.87 12.72 -13.52
N ASN A 57 5.07 13.73 -13.84
CA ASN A 57 4.81 14.12 -15.22
C ASN A 57 6.08 14.66 -15.93
N ALA A 58 6.95 15.36 -15.21
CA ALA A 58 8.26 15.77 -15.72
C ALA A 58 9.14 14.55 -16.03
N TRP A 59 9.19 13.57 -15.13
CA TRP A 59 9.89 12.30 -15.36
C TRP A 59 9.35 11.57 -16.59
N LEU A 60 8.01 11.50 -16.78
CA LEU A 60 7.41 10.91 -17.97
C LEU A 60 7.86 11.64 -19.25
N ALA A 61 7.84 12.97 -19.24
CA ALA A 61 8.26 13.76 -20.40
C ALA A 61 9.74 13.59 -20.74
N GLU A 62 10.62 13.50 -19.73
CA GLU A 62 12.05 13.24 -19.92
C GLU A 62 12.32 11.89 -20.61
N HIS A 63 11.48 10.89 -20.36
CA HIS A 63 11.59 9.55 -20.94
C HIS A 63 10.70 9.35 -22.18
N GLU A 64 10.19 10.44 -22.78
CA GLU A 64 9.33 10.41 -23.97
C GLU A 64 8.04 9.57 -23.80
N LEU A 65 7.54 9.47 -22.56
CA LEU A 65 6.31 8.76 -22.22
C LEU A 65 5.09 9.69 -22.23
N PRO A 66 3.88 9.15 -22.45
CA PRO A 66 2.65 9.95 -22.38
C PRO A 66 2.47 10.58 -20.99
N THR A 67 2.31 11.91 -20.95
CA THR A 67 1.99 12.62 -19.72
C THR A 67 0.53 12.41 -19.32
N LEU A 68 0.26 12.53 -18.02
CA LEU A 68 -1.06 12.30 -17.45
C LEU A 68 -1.79 13.61 -17.18
N ARG A 69 -3.12 13.52 -17.02
CA ARG A 69 -3.93 14.59 -16.41
C ARG A 69 -4.04 14.40 -14.91
N ARG A 70 -3.93 15.49 -14.14
CA ARG A 70 -4.12 15.51 -12.68
C ARG A 70 -5.57 15.82 -12.34
N TYR A 71 -6.06 15.15 -11.31
CA TYR A 71 -7.31 15.49 -10.63
C TYR A 71 -7.10 15.43 -9.11
N ASP A 72 -7.78 16.28 -8.36
CA ASP A 72 -7.73 16.26 -6.89
C ASP A 72 -8.57 15.11 -6.33
N THR A 73 -9.74 14.87 -6.94
CA THR A 73 -10.67 13.80 -6.55
C THR A 73 -11.14 12.96 -7.73
N VAL A 74 -11.76 11.82 -7.44
CA VAL A 74 -12.40 10.97 -8.47
C VAL A 74 -13.63 11.67 -9.07
N ALA A 75 -14.34 12.49 -8.30
CA ALA A 75 -15.44 13.29 -8.81
C ALA A 75 -14.95 14.31 -9.86
N ASP A 76 -13.82 14.97 -9.62
CA ASP A 76 -13.22 15.91 -10.57
C ASP A 76 -12.75 15.21 -11.85
N LEU A 77 -12.19 13.99 -11.70
CA LEU A 77 -11.85 13.12 -12.83
C LEU A 77 -13.08 12.92 -13.72
N VAL A 78 -14.16 12.35 -13.17
CA VAL A 78 -15.36 12.03 -13.95
C VAL A 78 -15.99 13.27 -14.58
N ALA A 79 -16.03 14.40 -13.85
CA ALA A 79 -16.52 15.66 -14.40
C ALA A 79 -15.64 16.18 -15.56
N GLY A 80 -14.31 16.09 -15.42
CA GLY A 80 -13.36 16.49 -16.46
C GLY A 80 -13.46 15.63 -17.72
N GLU A 81 -13.72 14.33 -17.59
CA GLU A 81 -13.91 13.42 -18.72
C GLU A 81 -15.12 13.79 -19.58
N GLN A 82 -16.22 14.19 -18.95
CA GLN A 82 -17.42 14.66 -19.66
C GLN A 82 -17.12 15.89 -20.53
N VAL A 83 -16.18 16.74 -20.09
CA VAL A 83 -15.77 17.94 -20.83
C VAL A 83 -14.78 17.59 -21.95
N ALA A 84 -13.84 16.68 -21.70
CA ALA A 84 -12.78 16.33 -22.64
C ALA A 84 -13.16 15.22 -23.65
N GLY A 85 -14.26 14.49 -23.41
CA GLY A 85 -14.69 13.37 -24.25
C GLY A 85 -13.83 12.10 -24.11
N GLU A 86 -13.05 11.99 -23.03
CA GLU A 86 -12.14 10.88 -22.77
C GLU A 86 -12.56 10.14 -21.50
N GLN A 87 -13.17 8.96 -21.63
CA GLN A 87 -13.65 8.19 -20.48
C GLN A 87 -12.57 7.25 -19.92
N VAL A 88 -12.51 7.10 -18.60
CA VAL A 88 -11.77 6.06 -17.89
C VAL A 88 -12.70 4.85 -17.68
N ASP A 89 -12.14 3.66 -17.88
CA ASP A 89 -12.87 2.41 -17.70
C ASP A 89 -12.69 1.83 -16.28
N ALA A 90 -11.56 2.16 -15.63
CA ALA A 90 -11.22 1.60 -14.33
C ALA A 90 -10.31 2.52 -13.48
N LEU A 91 -10.49 2.46 -12.16
CA LEU A 91 -9.62 3.08 -11.18
C LEU A 91 -8.64 2.05 -10.61
N ILE A 92 -7.40 2.48 -10.39
CA ILE A 92 -6.44 1.77 -9.54
C ILE A 92 -6.25 2.60 -8.28
N VAL A 93 -6.59 2.04 -7.12
CA VAL A 93 -6.49 2.73 -5.83
C VAL A 93 -5.25 2.24 -5.09
N ALA A 94 -4.21 3.07 -5.02
CA ALA A 94 -2.93 2.79 -4.36
C ALA A 94 -2.47 3.94 -3.44
N SER A 95 -3.44 4.70 -2.93
CA SER A 95 -3.31 5.77 -1.96
C SER A 95 -3.17 5.20 -0.52
N PRO A 96 -3.10 6.01 0.55
CA PRO A 96 -3.09 5.49 1.91
C PRO A 96 -4.38 4.73 2.27
N ASP A 97 -4.28 3.64 3.03
CA ASP A 97 -5.37 2.66 3.22
C ASP A 97 -6.70 3.32 3.67
N HIS A 98 -6.66 4.26 4.61
CA HIS A 98 -7.86 4.97 5.11
C HIS A 98 -8.60 5.81 4.05
N THR A 99 -7.97 6.10 2.92
CA THR A 99 -8.58 6.86 1.81
C THR A 99 -9.30 5.94 0.82
N HIS A 100 -9.04 4.63 0.85
CA HIS A 100 -9.51 3.70 -0.17
C HIS A 100 -11.03 3.70 -0.31
N LEU A 101 -11.78 3.70 0.80
CA LEU A 101 -13.24 3.70 0.76
C LEU A 101 -13.80 4.91 -0.01
N GLY A 102 -13.17 6.08 0.13
CA GLY A 102 -13.57 7.28 -0.62
C GLY A 102 -13.46 7.04 -2.13
N HIS A 103 -12.27 6.64 -2.59
CA HIS A 103 -12.04 6.34 -4.00
C HIS A 103 -12.92 5.21 -4.54
N ILE A 104 -13.11 4.13 -3.77
CA ILE A 104 -13.97 3.00 -4.15
C ILE A 104 -15.41 3.45 -4.29
N ARG A 105 -15.93 4.23 -3.32
CA ARG A 105 -17.30 4.76 -3.37
C ARG A 105 -17.52 5.62 -4.60
N ASP A 106 -16.62 6.55 -4.86
CA ASP A 106 -16.76 7.48 -5.97
C ASP A 106 -16.65 6.74 -7.31
N GLY A 107 -15.73 5.79 -7.45
CA GLY A 107 -15.63 4.95 -8.65
C GLY A 107 -16.91 4.16 -8.92
N LEU A 108 -17.45 3.48 -7.90
CA LEU A 108 -18.68 2.69 -8.03
C LEU A 108 -19.92 3.56 -8.28
N ALA A 109 -19.98 4.78 -7.75
CA ALA A 109 -21.06 5.73 -8.03
C ALA A 109 -21.14 6.10 -9.53
N HIS A 110 -20.06 5.90 -10.27
CA HIS A 110 -19.94 6.12 -11.71
C HIS A 110 -19.78 4.81 -12.50
N ASP A 111 -20.16 3.67 -11.91
CA ASP A 111 -20.12 2.34 -12.54
C ASP A 111 -18.73 1.90 -13.01
N LEU A 112 -17.64 2.48 -12.47
CA LEU A 112 -16.27 2.11 -12.82
C LEU A 112 -15.85 0.78 -12.19
N GLU A 113 -14.96 0.06 -12.86
CA GLU A 113 -14.20 -1.00 -12.21
C GLU A 113 -13.14 -0.40 -11.28
N VAL A 114 -12.95 -0.96 -10.10
CA VAL A 114 -12.01 -0.45 -9.09
C VAL A 114 -11.06 -1.57 -8.67
N LEU A 115 -9.78 -1.41 -9.01
CA LEU A 115 -8.69 -2.27 -8.56
C LEU A 115 -8.03 -1.60 -7.36
N THR A 116 -8.25 -2.10 -6.16
CA THR A 116 -7.74 -1.48 -4.93
C THR A 116 -6.58 -2.28 -4.35
N GLU A 117 -5.53 -1.56 -3.94
CA GLU A 117 -4.47 -2.15 -3.13
C GLU A 117 -5.02 -2.72 -1.83
N LYS A 118 -4.37 -3.80 -1.39
CA LYS A 118 -4.65 -4.36 -0.07
C LYS A 118 -4.04 -3.47 1.04
N PRO A 119 -4.68 -3.40 2.23
CA PRO A 119 -6.03 -3.86 2.51
C PRO A 119 -7.08 -3.01 1.76
N MET A 120 -8.17 -3.64 1.35
CA MET A 120 -9.26 -2.95 0.63
C MET A 120 -9.74 -1.70 1.37
N VAL A 121 -9.88 -1.81 2.69
CA VAL A 121 -10.31 -0.77 3.63
C VAL A 121 -9.79 -1.11 5.02
N THR A 122 -9.92 -0.21 5.99
CA THR A 122 -9.29 -0.33 7.32
C THR A 122 -10.20 -0.95 8.38
N THR A 123 -11.52 -0.98 8.16
CA THR A 123 -12.47 -1.57 9.11
C THR A 123 -13.48 -2.51 8.44
N THR A 124 -14.10 -3.37 9.25
CA THR A 124 -15.16 -4.27 8.80
C THR A 124 -16.44 -3.53 8.39
N ALA A 125 -16.75 -2.40 9.04
CA ALA A 125 -17.88 -1.56 8.67
C ALA A 125 -17.69 -0.95 7.27
N GLU A 126 -16.47 -0.48 6.97
CA GLU A 126 -16.11 0.00 5.64
C GLU A 126 -16.18 -1.15 4.61
N ALA A 127 -15.77 -2.36 4.98
CA ALA A 127 -15.82 -3.50 4.06
C ALA A 127 -17.27 -3.88 3.72
N ALA A 128 -18.17 -3.85 4.70
CA ALA A 128 -19.60 -4.04 4.49
C ALA A 128 -20.19 -2.95 3.57
N GLU A 129 -19.74 -1.70 3.73
CA GLU A 129 -20.15 -0.59 2.88
C GLU A 129 -19.67 -0.77 1.43
N VAL A 130 -18.43 -1.20 1.20
CA VAL A 130 -17.93 -1.52 -0.15
C VAL A 130 -18.81 -2.58 -0.82
N LEU A 131 -19.13 -3.66 -0.12
CA LEU A 131 -20.01 -4.71 -0.65
C LEU A 131 -21.41 -4.21 -0.98
N ARG A 132 -21.95 -3.28 -0.17
CA ARG A 132 -23.25 -2.66 -0.42
C ARG A 132 -23.22 -1.78 -1.67
N LEU A 133 -22.17 -0.96 -1.81
CA LEU A 133 -21.97 -0.07 -2.95
C LEU A 133 -21.76 -0.85 -4.24
N GLU A 134 -20.93 -1.89 -4.22
CA GLU A 134 -20.66 -2.73 -5.39
C GLU A 134 -21.95 -3.40 -5.88
N ARG A 135 -22.78 -3.94 -4.98
CA ARG A 135 -24.09 -4.53 -5.35
C ARG A 135 -25.08 -3.52 -5.93
N ALA A 136 -24.93 -2.25 -5.60
CA ALA A 136 -25.79 -1.17 -6.10
C ALA A 136 -25.27 -0.53 -7.41
N SER A 137 -24.06 -0.90 -7.84
CA SER A 137 -23.36 -0.40 -9.01
C SER A 137 -23.31 -1.46 -10.11
N ARG A 138 -23.00 -1.05 -11.35
CA ARG A 138 -22.59 -1.95 -12.44
C ARG A 138 -21.08 -2.18 -12.45
N GLY A 139 -20.34 -1.40 -11.67
CA GLY A 139 -18.91 -1.56 -11.43
C GLY A 139 -18.57 -2.82 -10.64
N ARG A 140 -17.28 -3.02 -10.40
CA ARG A 140 -16.74 -4.17 -9.66
C ARG A 140 -15.52 -3.75 -8.88
N VAL A 141 -15.33 -4.33 -7.70
CA VAL A 141 -14.13 -4.15 -6.87
C VAL A 141 -13.25 -5.39 -6.95
N LEU A 142 -11.98 -5.19 -7.26
CA LEU A 142 -10.94 -6.23 -7.24
C LEU A 142 -9.85 -5.80 -6.26
N VAL A 143 -9.49 -6.68 -5.33
CA VAL A 143 -8.41 -6.41 -4.37
C VAL A 143 -7.11 -7.05 -4.85
N THR A 144 -6.00 -6.30 -4.85
CA THR A 144 -4.71 -6.77 -5.39
C THR A 144 -3.95 -7.69 -4.42
N HIS A 145 -4.52 -8.87 -4.15
CA HIS A 145 -3.85 -9.91 -3.39
C HIS A 145 -2.73 -10.58 -4.21
N ASN A 146 -1.61 -9.86 -4.33
CA ASN A 146 -0.50 -10.22 -5.18
C ASN A 146 0.18 -11.55 -4.79
N PHE A 147 -0.03 -12.05 -3.57
CA PHE A 147 0.53 -13.32 -3.12
C PHE A 147 -0.06 -14.54 -3.83
N ARG A 148 -1.17 -14.42 -4.58
CA ARG A 148 -1.74 -15.54 -5.34
C ARG A 148 -0.94 -15.88 -6.62
N TYR A 149 -0.14 -14.95 -7.14
CA TYR A 149 0.47 -15.04 -8.47
C TYR A 149 1.89 -15.65 -8.55
N PRO A 150 2.76 -15.56 -7.52
CA PRO A 150 4.08 -16.17 -7.59
C PRO A 150 4.00 -17.66 -7.95
N PRO A 151 4.80 -18.17 -8.92
CA PRO A 151 4.69 -19.55 -9.40
C PRO A 151 4.74 -20.61 -8.30
N ARG A 152 5.54 -20.36 -7.25
CA ARG A 152 5.61 -21.24 -6.07
C ARG A 152 4.27 -21.40 -5.35
N HIS A 153 3.47 -20.35 -5.23
CA HIS A 153 2.18 -20.41 -4.53
C HIS A 153 1.11 -21.06 -5.42
N VAL A 154 1.15 -20.78 -6.72
CA VAL A 154 0.33 -21.46 -7.74
C VAL A 154 0.60 -22.97 -7.71
N GLN A 155 1.87 -23.39 -7.68
CA GLN A 155 2.23 -24.80 -7.59
C GLN A 155 1.71 -25.46 -6.31
N VAL A 156 1.79 -24.78 -5.16
CA VAL A 156 1.21 -25.29 -3.90
C VAL A 156 -0.31 -25.47 -4.04
N LYS A 157 -1.03 -24.50 -4.63
CA LYS A 157 -2.47 -24.63 -4.91
C LYS A 157 -2.77 -25.84 -5.79
N GLU A 158 -2.00 -26.05 -6.85
CA GLU A 158 -2.18 -27.20 -7.76
C GLU A 158 -1.96 -28.55 -7.05
N LEU A 159 -0.95 -28.64 -6.18
CA LEU A 159 -0.69 -29.83 -5.36
C LEU A 159 -1.84 -30.13 -4.40
N ILE A 160 -2.41 -29.11 -3.75
CA ILE A 160 -3.57 -29.25 -2.88
C ILE A 160 -4.80 -29.68 -3.70
N ARG A 161 -5.12 -28.95 -4.77
CA ARG A 161 -6.31 -29.22 -5.61
C ARG A 161 -6.28 -30.58 -6.30
N SER A 162 -5.11 -31.07 -6.66
CA SER A 162 -4.95 -32.40 -7.27
C SER A 162 -5.12 -33.55 -6.28
N GLY A 163 -5.27 -33.27 -4.98
CA GLY A 163 -5.39 -34.29 -3.94
C GLY A 163 -4.08 -35.03 -3.64
N ARG A 164 -2.95 -34.58 -4.19
CA ARG A 164 -1.64 -35.25 -4.05
C ARG A 164 -1.15 -35.34 -2.61
N ILE A 165 -1.57 -34.42 -1.75
CA ILE A 165 -1.22 -34.42 -0.31
C ILE A 165 -2.36 -34.94 0.58
N GLY A 166 -3.45 -35.42 -0.02
CA GLY A 166 -4.68 -35.76 0.71
C GLY A 166 -5.44 -34.54 1.22
N ARG A 167 -6.29 -34.74 2.22
CA ARG A 167 -7.04 -33.67 2.88
C ARG A 167 -6.11 -32.83 3.76
N VAL A 168 -6.09 -31.51 3.55
CA VAL A 168 -5.41 -30.58 4.45
C VAL A 168 -6.14 -30.60 5.80
N VAL A 169 -5.41 -30.88 6.88
CA VAL A 169 -5.95 -30.94 8.24
C VAL A 169 -5.51 -29.76 9.11
N GLN A 170 -4.40 -29.11 8.75
CA GLN A 170 -3.81 -28.00 9.49
C GLN A 170 -2.91 -27.18 8.58
N VAL A 171 -2.91 -25.87 8.78
CA VAL A 171 -1.91 -24.95 8.21
C VAL A 171 -1.21 -24.24 9.37
N LEU A 172 0.11 -24.25 9.35
CA LEU A 172 0.94 -23.44 10.24
C LEU A 172 1.60 -22.35 9.39
N LEU A 173 1.39 -21.09 9.76
CA LEU A 173 2.05 -19.94 9.14
C LEU A 173 2.69 -19.09 10.22
N GLU A 174 3.98 -18.84 10.06
CA GLU A 174 4.76 -17.91 10.84
C GLU A 174 5.37 -16.90 9.88
N TYR A 175 5.20 -15.60 10.17
CA TYR A 175 5.71 -14.54 9.32
C TYR A 175 6.34 -13.46 10.17
N HIS A 176 7.65 -13.26 9.99
CA HIS A 176 8.40 -12.21 10.65
C HIS A 176 8.62 -11.06 9.67
N VAL A 177 8.37 -9.85 10.12
CA VAL A 177 8.70 -8.65 9.36
C VAL A 177 10.07 -8.15 9.83
N ASP A 178 10.93 -7.75 8.89
CA ASP A 178 12.30 -7.35 9.19
C ASP A 178 12.38 -5.96 9.87
N THR A 179 13.57 -5.63 10.35
CA THR A 179 13.87 -4.35 11.03
C THR A 179 14.15 -3.20 10.05
N SER A 180 13.79 -3.35 8.77
CA SER A 180 14.01 -2.35 7.73
C SER A 180 12.71 -2.03 6.99
N HIS A 181 12.25 -2.91 6.10
CA HIS A 181 10.97 -2.71 5.45
C HIS A 181 9.81 -2.81 6.45
N GLY A 182 9.90 -3.71 7.43
CA GLY A 182 8.89 -3.85 8.48
C GLY A 182 8.80 -2.68 9.45
N SER A 183 9.93 -2.22 9.97
CA SER A 183 9.98 -1.02 10.83
C SER A 183 9.57 0.23 10.07
N SER A 184 9.79 0.30 8.75
CA SER A 184 9.44 1.48 7.95
C SER A 184 7.95 1.84 7.97
N TYR A 185 7.06 0.90 8.30
CA TYR A 185 5.63 1.21 8.48
C TYR A 185 5.36 2.13 9.68
N PHE A 186 6.21 2.11 10.70
CA PHE A 186 6.03 2.88 11.92
C PHE A 186 6.60 4.31 11.82
N VAL A 187 7.38 4.60 10.78
CA VAL A 187 7.85 5.97 10.44
C VAL A 187 7.11 6.53 9.22
N ARG A 188 5.89 6.07 8.99
CA ARG A 188 5.02 6.43 7.85
C ARG A 188 3.59 6.59 8.34
N TRP A 189 2.69 7.02 7.45
CA TRP A 189 1.25 7.09 7.74
C TRP A 189 0.68 5.77 8.27
N ASN A 190 1.28 4.61 7.97
CA ASN A 190 0.79 3.30 8.42
C ASN A 190 0.80 3.11 9.95
N ARG A 191 1.55 3.94 10.68
CA ARG A 191 1.84 3.77 12.10
C ARG A 191 0.60 3.82 13.00
N THR A 192 -0.45 4.52 12.54
CA THR A 192 -1.71 4.65 13.27
C THR A 192 -2.75 3.67 12.74
N LYS A 193 -3.55 3.07 13.62
CA LYS A 193 -4.65 2.17 13.27
C LYS A 193 -5.74 2.90 12.51
N ALA A 194 -5.97 4.18 12.82
CA ALA A 194 -6.92 5.00 12.08
C ALA A 194 -6.53 5.09 10.58
N ALA A 195 -5.24 5.10 10.27
CA ALA A 195 -4.75 5.23 8.91
C ALA A 195 -4.61 3.89 8.15
N SER A 196 -4.37 2.76 8.86
CA SER A 196 -4.01 1.46 8.23
C SER A 196 -4.81 0.24 8.71
N GLY A 197 -5.64 0.38 9.74
CA GLY A 197 -6.20 -0.74 10.52
C GLY A 197 -5.16 -1.53 11.32
N GLY A 198 -3.92 -1.02 11.37
CA GLY A 198 -2.77 -1.58 12.06
C GLY A 198 -1.97 -2.59 11.25
N LEU A 199 -0.75 -2.87 11.71
CA LEU A 199 0.21 -3.71 10.97
C LEU A 199 -0.36 -5.10 10.65
N THR A 200 -1.14 -5.69 11.56
CA THR A 200 -1.79 -6.99 11.34
C THR A 200 -2.70 -6.97 10.12
N LEU A 201 -3.57 -5.96 9.97
CA LEU A 201 -4.40 -5.84 8.78
C LEU A 201 -3.52 -5.54 7.56
N HIS A 202 -2.65 -4.55 7.66
CA HIS A 202 -1.84 -4.06 6.54
C HIS A 202 -0.93 -5.14 5.90
N LYS A 203 -0.39 -6.05 6.73
CA LYS A 203 0.51 -7.13 6.27
C LYS A 203 -0.14 -8.50 6.24
N SER A 204 -0.91 -8.88 7.27
CA SER A 204 -1.45 -10.24 7.37
C SER A 204 -2.62 -10.49 6.42
N THR A 205 -3.23 -9.44 5.87
CA THR A 205 -4.22 -9.59 4.78
C THR A 205 -3.68 -10.43 3.61
N HIS A 206 -2.37 -10.35 3.30
CA HIS A 206 -1.72 -11.21 2.32
C HIS A 206 -1.79 -12.70 2.69
N HIS A 207 -1.51 -13.01 3.95
CA HIS A 207 -1.38 -14.38 4.42
C HIS A 207 -2.74 -15.03 4.64
N LEU A 208 -3.69 -14.28 5.21
CA LEU A 208 -5.05 -14.74 5.42
C LEU A 208 -5.74 -15.01 4.08
N ASP A 209 -5.57 -14.11 3.12
CA ASP A 209 -6.04 -14.31 1.75
C ASP A 209 -5.37 -15.54 1.10
N LEU A 210 -4.05 -15.62 1.15
CA LEU A 210 -3.30 -16.71 0.54
C LEU A 210 -3.72 -18.06 1.11
N ILE A 211 -3.84 -18.20 2.43
CA ILE A 211 -4.24 -19.46 3.07
C ILE A 211 -5.64 -19.85 2.62
N GLY A 212 -6.62 -18.95 2.73
CA GLY A 212 -8.00 -19.21 2.29
C GLY A 212 -8.04 -19.61 0.81
N TRP A 213 -7.29 -18.89 -0.04
CA TRP A 213 -7.15 -19.24 -1.45
C TRP A 213 -6.48 -20.59 -1.67
N LEU A 214 -5.46 -20.99 -0.89
CA LEU A 214 -4.76 -22.27 -1.02
C LEU A 214 -5.67 -23.45 -0.68
N ILE A 215 -6.36 -23.39 0.46
CA ILE A 215 -7.15 -24.52 0.97
C ILE A 215 -8.59 -24.53 0.48
N ASP A 216 -9.09 -23.43 -0.09
CA ASP A 216 -10.47 -23.29 -0.57
C ASP A 216 -11.51 -23.46 0.55
N ASP A 217 -11.24 -22.83 1.70
CA ASP A 217 -12.06 -22.95 2.91
C ASP A 217 -12.24 -21.59 3.59
N GLU A 218 -13.33 -21.44 4.34
CA GLU A 218 -13.72 -20.21 5.01
C GLU A 218 -13.67 -20.38 6.54
N PRO A 219 -13.06 -19.44 7.27
CA PRO A 219 -12.95 -19.53 8.72
C PRO A 219 -14.32 -19.35 9.40
N VAL A 220 -14.64 -20.21 10.37
CA VAL A 220 -15.86 -20.13 11.18
C VAL A 220 -15.61 -19.57 12.57
N ARG A 221 -14.38 -19.66 13.10
CA ARG A 221 -13.97 -19.08 14.38
C ARG A 221 -12.53 -18.58 14.34
N VAL A 222 -12.29 -17.51 15.10
CA VAL A 222 -10.97 -16.94 15.30
C VAL A 222 -10.79 -16.67 16.80
N ALA A 223 -9.66 -17.10 17.34
CA ALA A 223 -9.16 -16.66 18.63
C ALA A 223 -7.76 -16.07 18.41
N ALA A 224 -7.52 -14.86 18.91
CA ALA A 224 -6.24 -14.19 18.74
C ALA A 224 -5.81 -13.50 20.03
N SER A 225 -4.50 -13.46 20.25
CA SER A 225 -3.86 -12.69 21.31
C SER A 225 -2.64 -12.00 20.75
N GLY A 226 -2.35 -10.81 21.23
CA GLY A 226 -1.21 -10.04 20.75
C GLY A 226 -0.89 -8.87 21.64
N GLY A 227 0.23 -8.23 21.34
CA GLY A 227 0.74 -7.09 22.05
C GLY A 227 1.57 -6.21 21.14
N ARG A 228 2.00 -5.08 21.70
CA ARG A 228 3.01 -4.22 21.12
C ARG A 228 4.24 -4.33 22.02
N PHE A 229 5.32 -4.88 21.49
CA PHE A 229 6.53 -5.21 22.24
C PHE A 229 7.77 -4.45 21.76
N PHE A 230 7.78 -3.97 20.52
CA PHE A 230 8.95 -3.37 19.88
C PHE A 230 8.80 -1.88 19.58
N TYR A 231 7.58 -1.43 19.28
CA TYR A 231 7.34 -0.06 18.79
C TYR A 231 6.50 0.79 19.76
N GLY A 232 6.50 2.10 19.55
CA GLY A 232 5.81 3.08 20.39
C GLY A 232 6.64 3.60 21.57
N PRO A 233 6.07 4.53 22.36
CA PRO A 233 6.84 5.34 23.31
C PRO A 233 7.39 4.57 24.50
N ASP A 234 6.68 3.51 24.89
CA ASP A 234 7.04 2.61 25.99
C ASP A 234 7.92 1.43 25.54
N SER A 235 8.44 1.48 24.31
CA SER A 235 9.29 0.40 23.80
C SER A 235 10.52 0.22 24.70
N PRO A 236 10.85 -1.01 25.12
CA PRO A 236 12.08 -1.29 25.86
C PRO A 236 13.35 -1.08 25.02
N HIS A 237 13.19 -0.88 23.70
CA HIS A 237 14.28 -0.62 22.77
C HIS A 237 14.50 0.87 22.50
N ARG A 238 13.68 1.76 23.08
CA ARG A 238 13.82 3.21 22.90
C ARG A 238 15.16 3.67 23.51
N PRO A 239 16.04 4.31 22.74
CA PRO A 239 17.30 4.86 23.24
C PRO A 239 17.12 5.84 24.41
N SER A 240 18.05 5.81 25.36
CA SER A 240 18.12 6.71 26.51
C SER A 240 19.53 7.28 26.68
N ASP A 241 19.63 8.43 27.34
CA ASP A 241 20.92 9.01 27.76
C ASP A 241 21.56 8.22 28.91
N ALA A 242 22.71 8.71 29.41
CA ALA A 242 23.47 8.08 30.48
C ALA A 242 22.71 8.07 31.83
N GLU A 243 21.77 8.98 32.02
CA GLU A 243 20.91 9.13 33.18
C GLU A 243 19.59 8.32 33.05
N GLY A 244 19.40 7.62 31.92
CA GLY A 244 18.24 6.78 31.65
C GLY A 244 16.99 7.56 31.20
N GLN A 245 17.13 8.81 30.77
CA GLN A 245 16.03 9.56 30.17
C GLN A 245 15.89 9.23 28.68
N PRO A 246 14.67 8.99 28.16
CA PRO A 246 14.48 8.69 26.73
C PRO A 246 14.95 9.83 25.83
N LEU A 247 15.70 9.50 24.78
CA LEU A 247 16.14 10.46 23.76
C LEU A 247 14.94 10.96 22.93
N SER A 248 15.14 12.11 22.28
CA SER A 248 14.16 12.73 21.37
C SER A 248 14.84 13.43 20.20
N GLY A 249 14.06 13.83 19.19
CA GLY A 249 14.57 14.57 18.03
C GLY A 249 15.64 13.80 17.25
N GLN A 250 16.63 14.52 16.74
CA GLN A 250 17.72 13.92 15.95
C GLN A 250 18.58 12.96 16.78
N GLU A 251 18.84 13.26 18.06
CA GLU A 251 19.62 12.39 18.95
C GLU A 251 18.99 11.00 19.10
N LEU A 252 17.66 10.92 19.12
CA LEU A 252 16.93 9.65 19.12
C LEU A 252 17.18 8.87 17.82
N LEU A 253 17.10 9.52 16.66
CA LEU A 253 17.27 8.85 15.37
C LEU A 253 18.71 8.37 15.15
N ASP A 254 19.68 9.18 15.58
CA ASP A 254 21.11 8.83 15.50
C ASP A 254 21.42 7.58 16.34
N ALA A 255 20.74 7.44 17.49
CA ALA A 255 20.89 6.30 18.39
C ALA A 255 19.95 5.10 18.09
N ASP A 256 18.94 5.27 17.24
CA ASP A 256 17.92 4.24 16.98
C ASP A 256 18.42 3.16 16.00
N PRO A 257 18.60 1.90 16.44
CA PRO A 257 19.07 0.84 15.55
C PRO A 257 18.10 0.53 14.40
N TYR A 258 16.78 0.75 14.57
CA TYR A 258 15.82 0.57 13.48
C TYR A 258 15.99 1.66 12.42
N TRP A 259 16.14 2.92 12.83
CA TRP A 259 16.42 4.03 11.94
C TRP A 259 17.68 3.80 11.10
N GLN A 260 18.78 3.45 11.76
CA GLN A 260 20.06 3.20 11.09
C GLN A 260 19.97 2.03 10.09
N GLU A 261 19.26 0.96 10.44
CA GLU A 261 19.07 -0.19 9.54
C GLU A 261 18.14 0.13 8.36
N MET A 262 17.12 0.97 8.57
CA MET A 262 16.25 1.46 7.49
C MET A 262 17.04 2.29 6.47
N LEU A 263 17.90 3.19 6.92
CA LEU A 263 18.79 3.98 6.06
C LEU A 263 19.77 3.09 5.30
N ARG A 264 20.47 2.21 6.01
CA ARG A 264 21.49 1.31 5.44
C ARG A 264 20.93 0.41 4.33
N ARG A 265 19.67 -0.01 4.44
CA ARG A 265 18.97 -0.84 3.45
C ARG A 265 18.14 -0.03 2.44
N GLY A 266 18.12 1.29 2.53
CA GLY A 266 17.36 2.16 1.63
C GLY A 266 15.84 2.04 1.76
N ALA A 267 15.33 1.63 2.93
CA ALA A 267 13.90 1.64 3.21
C ALA A 267 13.36 3.06 3.46
N ILE A 268 14.23 3.96 3.92
CA ILE A 268 14.00 5.40 4.02
C ILE A 268 15.24 6.13 3.49
N THR A 269 15.09 7.40 3.16
CA THR A 269 16.20 8.30 2.83
C THR A 269 16.55 9.15 4.05
N GLU A 270 17.78 9.64 4.11
CA GLU A 270 18.15 10.64 5.11
C GLU A 270 17.24 11.87 4.98
N PRO A 271 16.74 12.42 6.09
CA PRO A 271 16.03 13.69 6.08
C PRO A 271 16.99 14.80 5.66
N GLU A 272 16.67 15.50 4.59
CA GLU A 272 17.35 16.73 4.21
C GLU A 272 16.60 17.93 4.82
N ALA A 273 17.33 18.77 5.56
CA ALA A 273 16.72 19.92 6.24
C ALA A 273 15.99 20.84 5.24
N GLY A 274 14.74 21.18 5.54
CA GLY A 274 13.91 22.00 4.66
C GLY A 274 13.43 21.31 3.38
N GLN A 275 13.66 20.00 3.20
CA GLN A 275 13.18 19.23 2.06
C GLN A 275 12.12 18.19 2.49
N PRO A 276 11.08 17.95 1.67
CA PRO A 276 10.15 16.86 1.90
C PRO A 276 10.83 15.50 1.69
N ARG A 277 10.25 14.43 2.24
CA ARG A 277 10.74 13.07 1.94
C ARG A 277 10.56 12.73 0.46
N ARG A 278 11.46 11.91 -0.06
CA ARG A 278 11.49 11.50 -1.48
C ARG A 278 11.28 9.99 -1.61
N GLY A 279 10.64 9.58 -2.70
CA GLY A 279 10.28 8.20 -2.96
C GLY A 279 10.92 7.63 -4.22
N VAL A 280 10.22 6.66 -4.81
CA VAL A 280 10.59 6.08 -6.11
C VAL A 280 10.61 7.18 -7.17
N LEU A 281 11.57 7.09 -8.11
CA LEU A 281 11.82 8.14 -9.12
C LEU A 281 12.12 9.52 -8.52
N ASP A 282 12.60 9.53 -7.27
CA ASP A 282 12.93 10.75 -6.53
C ASP A 282 11.74 11.71 -6.35
N LEU A 283 10.51 11.18 -6.36
CA LEU A 283 9.29 11.99 -6.24
C LEU A 283 9.12 12.56 -4.82
N PRO A 284 8.80 13.86 -4.66
CA PRO A 284 8.59 14.47 -3.36
C PRO A 284 7.25 14.06 -2.74
N TYR A 285 7.18 14.07 -1.41
CA TYR A 285 5.97 13.83 -0.62
C TYR A 285 5.67 15.06 0.25
N VAL A 286 5.30 16.18 -0.37
CA VAL A 286 5.12 17.47 0.31
C VAL A 286 3.94 17.44 1.27
N GLU A 287 2.81 16.89 0.84
CA GLU A 287 1.59 16.85 1.66
C GLU A 287 1.67 15.78 2.74
N GLN A 288 2.23 14.62 2.40
CA GLN A 288 2.22 13.46 3.29
C GLN A 288 3.37 13.47 4.29
N TYR A 289 4.54 13.96 3.89
CA TYR A 289 5.76 14.02 4.70
C TYR A 289 6.48 15.36 4.44
N PRO A 290 5.89 16.48 4.90
CA PRO A 290 6.46 17.81 4.69
C PRO A 290 7.86 17.92 5.29
N ALA A 291 8.57 18.99 4.91
CA ALA A 291 9.87 19.32 5.49
C ALA A 291 9.81 19.28 7.02
N ASP A 292 10.89 18.81 7.63
CA ASP A 292 11.07 18.69 9.09
C ASP A 292 10.11 17.70 9.78
N SER A 293 9.37 16.87 9.01
CA SER A 293 8.60 15.75 9.55
C SER A 293 9.52 14.62 10.04
N LEU A 294 9.93 14.76 11.31
CA LEU A 294 10.67 13.74 12.03
C LEU A 294 9.69 12.71 12.61
N LEU A 295 9.73 11.49 12.08
CA LEU A 295 8.89 10.39 12.57
C LEU A 295 9.79 9.29 13.09
N SER A 296 9.50 8.81 14.29
CA SER A 296 10.21 7.70 14.91
C SER A 296 9.28 6.49 15.10
N VAL A 297 9.89 5.30 15.13
CA VAL A 297 9.19 4.06 15.52
C VAL A 297 8.73 4.09 16.99
N TYR A 298 9.20 5.05 17.78
CA TYR A 298 8.88 5.25 19.19
C TYR A 298 7.86 6.36 19.46
N ASP A 299 7.27 6.96 18.43
CA ASP A 299 6.34 8.07 18.63
C ASP A 299 5.03 7.63 19.31
N ASP A 300 4.43 8.54 20.09
CA ASP A 300 3.22 8.29 20.88
C ASP A 300 2.01 7.85 20.04
N GLU A 301 1.96 8.28 18.77
CA GLU A 301 0.87 7.96 17.85
C GLU A 301 0.95 6.53 17.30
N VAL A 302 2.07 5.82 17.49
CA VAL A 302 2.14 4.40 17.15
C VAL A 302 1.19 3.67 18.09
N ASP A 303 0.11 3.08 17.56
CA ASP A 303 -0.98 2.43 18.33
C ASP A 303 -1.30 0.98 17.84
N SER A 304 -0.50 0.50 16.89
CA SER A 304 -0.65 -0.81 16.26
C SER A 304 -0.01 -1.94 17.08
N LEU A 305 -0.62 -3.13 17.07
CA LEU A 305 0.05 -4.34 17.56
C LEU A 305 1.17 -4.72 16.60
N ASP A 306 2.27 -5.23 17.13
CA ASP A 306 3.42 -5.69 16.33
C ASP A 306 3.63 -7.20 16.37
N THR A 307 3.01 -7.87 17.35
CA THR A 307 3.09 -9.31 17.54
C THR A 307 1.70 -9.86 17.82
N VAL A 308 1.24 -10.77 16.96
CA VAL A 308 -0.07 -11.42 17.08
C VAL A 308 0.09 -12.90 16.79
N THR A 309 -0.56 -13.72 17.61
CA THR A 309 -0.79 -15.13 17.33
C THR A 309 -2.29 -15.39 17.25
N SER A 310 -2.71 -16.28 16.36
CA SER A 310 -4.11 -16.64 16.21
C SER A 310 -4.29 -18.12 15.89
N VAL A 311 -5.43 -18.64 16.32
CA VAL A 311 -5.98 -19.92 15.90
C VAL A 311 -7.24 -19.63 15.11
N ILE A 312 -7.28 -20.16 13.88
CA ILE A 312 -8.36 -19.97 12.93
C ILE A 312 -8.88 -21.37 12.58
N THR A 313 -10.19 -21.58 12.72
CA THR A 313 -10.88 -22.85 12.42
C THR A 313 -12.10 -22.61 11.58
#